data_AF-E9GHC3-F1
#
_entry.id   AF-E9GHC3-F1
#
_cell.length_a   1.000
_cell.length_b   1.000
_cell.length_c   1.000
_cell.angle_alpha   90.00
_cell.angle_beta   90.00
_cell.angle_gamma   90.00
#
_symmetry.space_group_name_H-M   'P 1'
#
loop_
_entity.id
_entity.type
_entity.pdbx_description
1 polymer ?
#
loop_
_entity_poly.entity_id
_entity_poly.type
_entity_poly.pdbx_seq_one_letter_code
_entity_poly.pdbx_strand_id
1 'polypeptide(L)'
;MYSIMMSGVSLDNLEFINQSATIRKLKTIVLKNIENNSNCKTGKLWIQLLDMVSIMKNFIKAERMGDWMLHLASTLKMLPFFAATGHNNYINSSYLYVQNMVKLAVENKNVHEKFLNGLHVGRRTDKLWAGLSHDHIIEQELMRSMKSTGGVTRRKGMEEIDRLNLGFIETYLL
;
A
#
# COMPACT_ATOMS: atom_id res chain seq x y z
N MET A 1 1.75 -24.51 -11.35
CA MET A 1 0.53 -24.15 -10.57
C MET A 1 0.46 -22.65 -10.25
N TYR A 2 1.12 -21.77 -11.03
CA TYR A 2 1.03 -20.30 -10.89
C TYR A 2 0.02 -19.64 -11.83
N SER A 3 -0.60 -20.41 -12.74
CA SER A 3 -1.46 -19.88 -13.81
C SER A 3 -2.94 -19.72 -13.42
N ILE A 4 -3.36 -20.13 -12.22
CA ILE A 4 -4.79 -20.26 -11.88
C ILE A 4 -5.27 -19.21 -10.85
N MET A 5 -4.36 -18.55 -10.12
CA MET A 5 -4.72 -17.61 -9.04
C MET A 5 -4.84 -16.13 -9.42
N MET A 6 -4.55 -15.75 -10.68
CA MET A 6 -4.83 -14.39 -11.19
C MET A 6 -6.28 -14.20 -11.68
N SER A 7 -7.15 -15.20 -11.48
CA SER A 7 -8.52 -15.25 -12.01
C SER A 7 -9.57 -14.46 -11.17
N GLY A 8 -9.15 -13.70 -10.15
CA GLY A 8 -10.06 -12.92 -9.31
C GLY A 8 -10.36 -11.49 -9.80
N VAL A 9 -9.43 -10.88 -10.56
CA VAL A 9 -9.61 -9.67 -11.37
C VAL A 9 -8.62 -9.81 -12.52
N SER A 10 -9.02 -10.46 -13.61
CA SER A 10 -8.13 -10.60 -14.77
C SER A 10 -7.86 -9.23 -15.37
N LEU A 11 -6.66 -9.05 -15.95
CA LEU A 11 -6.35 -7.88 -16.79
C LEU A 11 -7.41 -7.67 -17.88
N ASP A 12 -8.07 -8.74 -18.31
CA ASP A 12 -9.15 -8.73 -19.30
C ASP A 12 -10.33 -7.86 -18.86
N ASN A 13 -10.67 -7.82 -17.56
CA ASN A 13 -11.75 -6.96 -17.06
C ASN A 13 -11.37 -5.47 -17.12
N LEU A 14 -10.11 -5.12 -16.88
CA LEU A 14 -9.67 -3.73 -16.93
C LEU A 14 -9.53 -3.24 -18.38
N GLU A 15 -9.04 -4.10 -19.27
CA GLU A 15 -9.02 -3.81 -20.71
C GLU A 15 -10.45 -3.67 -21.26
N PHE A 16 -11.36 -4.56 -20.88
CA PHE A 16 -12.77 -4.48 -21.27
C PHE A 16 -13.45 -3.19 -20.77
N ILE A 17 -13.24 -2.81 -19.50
CA ILE A 17 -13.77 -1.56 -18.95
C ILE A 17 -13.18 -0.35 -19.70
N ASN A 18 -11.90 -0.35 -20.02
CA ASN A 18 -11.25 0.72 -20.76
C ASN A 18 -11.70 0.80 -22.24
N GLN A 19 -12.21 -0.29 -22.80
CA GLN A 19 -12.79 -0.32 -24.14
C GLN A 19 -14.22 0.25 -24.19
N SER A 20 -14.88 0.45 -23.04
CA SER A 20 -16.21 1.05 -22.97
C SER A 20 -16.23 2.46 -23.57
N ALA A 21 -17.16 2.71 -24.49
CA ALA A 21 -17.33 4.01 -25.13
C ALA A 21 -17.60 5.13 -24.10
N THR A 22 -18.35 4.82 -23.04
CA THR A 22 -18.63 5.76 -21.94
C THR A 22 -17.36 6.13 -21.18
N ILE A 23 -16.52 5.15 -20.84
CA ILE A 23 -15.26 5.38 -20.12
C ILE A 23 -14.29 6.19 -20.97
N ARG A 24 -14.18 5.89 -22.28
CA ARG A 24 -13.37 6.69 -23.21
C ARG A 24 -13.87 8.13 -23.29
N LYS A 25 -15.18 8.34 -23.43
CA LYS A 25 -15.79 9.67 -23.46
C LYS A 25 -15.51 10.44 -22.16
N LEU A 26 -15.68 9.79 -21.01
CA LEU A 26 -15.38 10.38 -19.71
C LEU A 26 -13.90 10.77 -19.59
N LYS A 27 -12.98 9.88 -20.00
CA LYS A 27 -11.54 10.15 -20.01
C LYS A 27 -11.21 11.38 -20.86
N THR A 28 -11.78 11.49 -22.05
CA THR A 28 -11.58 12.66 -22.93
C THR A 28 -12.08 13.95 -22.28
N ILE A 29 -13.26 13.92 -21.64
CA ILE A 29 -13.82 15.09 -20.94
C ILE A 29 -12.91 15.52 -19.79
N VAL A 30 -12.45 14.57 -18.96
CA VAL A 30 -11.54 14.85 -17.84
C VAL A 30 -10.23 15.46 -18.33
N LEU A 31 -9.60 14.88 -19.35
CA LEU A 31 -8.34 15.40 -19.90
C LEU A 31 -8.51 16.81 -20.46
N LYS A 32 -9.58 17.07 -21.21
CA LYS A 32 -9.88 18.41 -21.73
C LYS A 32 -10.11 19.43 -20.61
N ASN A 33 -10.79 19.03 -19.53
CA ASN A 33 -11.00 19.91 -18.37
C ASN A 33 -9.69 20.21 -17.62
N ILE A 34 -8.78 19.24 -17.49
CA ILE A 34 -7.46 19.45 -16.92
C ILE A 34 -6.69 20.48 -17.77
N GLU A 35 -6.67 20.30 -19.09
CA GLU A 35 -6.00 21.22 -20.01
C GLU A 35 -6.56 22.65 -19.91
N ASN A 36 -7.89 22.80 -19.98
CA ASN A 36 -8.57 24.09 -19.88
C ASN A 36 -8.28 24.83 -18.56
N ASN A 37 -8.16 24.09 -17.45
CA ASN A 37 -7.94 24.67 -16.12
C ASN A 37 -6.46 24.75 -15.73
N SER A 38 -5.54 24.26 -16.57
CA SER A 38 -4.11 24.26 -16.28
C SER A 38 -3.50 25.66 -16.23
N ASN A 39 -4.15 26.67 -16.83
CA ASN A 39 -3.64 28.05 -16.89
C ASN A 39 -4.04 28.92 -15.69
N CYS A 40 -5.08 28.56 -14.95
CA CYS A 40 -5.52 29.34 -13.78
C CYS A 40 -4.90 28.81 -12.48
N LYS A 41 -4.63 29.70 -11.52
CA LYS A 41 -3.97 29.33 -10.24
C LYS A 41 -4.78 28.29 -9.46
N THR A 42 -6.09 28.49 -9.34
CA THR A 42 -6.99 27.57 -8.64
C THR A 42 -7.10 26.23 -9.35
N GLY A 43 -7.13 26.22 -10.69
CA GLY A 43 -7.16 24.99 -11.47
C GLY A 43 -5.90 24.15 -11.31
N LYS A 44 -4.71 24.78 -11.33
CA LYS A 44 -3.44 24.11 -11.01
C LYS A 44 -3.46 23.45 -9.63
N LEU A 45 -4.00 24.13 -8.62
CA LEU A 45 -4.12 23.58 -7.26
C LEU A 45 -5.01 22.32 -7.23
N TRP A 46 -6.19 22.37 -7.88
CA TRP A 46 -7.07 21.20 -7.96
C TRP A 46 -6.45 20.03 -8.72
N ILE A 47 -5.73 20.30 -9.81
CA ILE A 47 -5.02 19.28 -10.57
C ILE A 47 -3.95 18.62 -9.70
N GLN A 48 -3.15 19.41 -8.97
CA GLN A 48 -2.16 18.87 -8.02
C GLN A 48 -2.79 18.01 -6.93
N LEU A 49 -3.95 18.41 -6.40
CA LEU A 49 -4.69 17.61 -5.41
C LEU A 49 -5.15 16.27 -6.02
N LEU A 50 -5.65 16.28 -7.25
CA LEU A 50 -6.05 15.04 -7.94
C LEU A 50 -4.84 14.12 -8.18
N ASP A 51 -3.68 14.68 -8.49
CA ASP A 51 -2.44 13.91 -8.63
C ASP A 51 -2.03 13.25 -7.30
N MET A 52 -2.08 13.99 -6.19
CA MET A 52 -1.84 13.43 -4.84
C MET A 52 -2.79 12.27 -4.53
N VAL A 53 -4.09 12.46 -4.74
CA VAL A 53 -5.12 11.43 -4.50
C VAL A 53 -4.89 10.20 -5.39
N SER A 54 -4.50 10.41 -6.65
CA SER A 54 -4.17 9.33 -7.59
C SER A 54 -2.99 8.49 -7.09
N ILE A 55 -1.94 9.13 -6.58
CA ILE A 55 -0.77 8.44 -6.01
C ILE A 55 -1.16 7.69 -4.74
N MET A 56 -1.91 8.30 -3.83
CA MET A 56 -2.41 7.65 -2.61
C MET A 56 -3.25 6.42 -2.95
N LYS A 57 -4.15 6.52 -3.94
CA LYS A 57 -4.94 5.38 -4.42
C LYS A 57 -4.05 4.25 -4.95
N ASN A 58 -2.99 4.57 -5.69
CA ASN A 58 -2.05 3.56 -6.21
C ASN A 58 -1.26 2.89 -5.07
N PHE A 59 -0.87 3.64 -4.05
CA PHE A 59 -0.23 3.09 -2.86
C PHE A 59 -1.17 2.13 -2.11
N ILE A 60 -2.43 2.54 -1.85
CA ILE A 60 -3.43 1.66 -1.23
C ILE A 60 -3.64 0.41 -2.10
N LYS A 61 -3.76 0.58 -3.41
CA LYS A 61 -3.86 -0.56 -4.34
C LYS A 61 -2.68 -1.52 -4.19
N ALA A 62 -1.46 -0.99 -4.14
CA ALA A 62 -0.24 -1.77 -3.97
C ALA A 62 -0.29 -2.60 -2.69
N GLU A 63 -0.62 -1.97 -1.55
CA GLU A 63 -0.76 -2.64 -0.25
C GLU A 63 -1.85 -3.72 -0.27
N ARG A 64 -3.04 -3.38 -0.78
CA ARG A 64 -4.19 -4.31 -0.79
C ARG A 64 -3.94 -5.52 -1.68
N MET A 65 -3.20 -5.34 -2.77
CA MET A 65 -2.87 -6.40 -3.74
C MET A 65 -1.53 -7.09 -3.47
N GLY A 66 -0.67 -6.54 -2.61
CA GLY A 66 0.71 -6.98 -2.43
C GLY A 66 1.57 -6.77 -3.68
N ASP A 67 1.39 -5.65 -4.39
CA ASP A 67 2.21 -5.26 -5.55
C ASP A 67 3.42 -4.41 -5.09
N TRP A 68 4.57 -5.07 -4.97
CA TRP A 68 5.78 -4.45 -4.42
C TRP A 68 6.33 -3.32 -5.29
N MET A 69 6.28 -3.48 -6.61
CA MET A 69 6.83 -2.47 -7.52
C MET A 69 5.95 -1.23 -7.53
N LEU A 70 4.62 -1.41 -7.51
CA LEU A 70 3.68 -0.30 -7.40
C LEU A 70 3.79 0.40 -6.04
N HIS A 71 4.06 -0.34 -4.96
CA HIS A 71 4.34 0.21 -3.64
C HIS A 71 5.52 1.18 -3.71
N LEU A 72 6.70 0.71 -4.14
CA LEU A 72 7.92 1.53 -4.22
C LEU A 72 7.76 2.73 -5.14
N ALA A 73 7.14 2.53 -6.31
CA ALA A 73 6.89 3.61 -7.27
C ALA A 73 5.95 4.68 -6.70
N SER A 74 4.92 4.28 -5.94
CA SER A 74 3.98 5.21 -5.32
C SER A 74 4.64 5.95 -4.15
N THR A 75 5.42 5.27 -3.31
CA THR A 75 6.21 5.87 -2.21
C THR A 75 7.19 6.93 -2.74
N LEU A 76 7.91 6.63 -3.82
CA LEU A 76 8.81 7.59 -4.46
C LEU A 76 8.05 8.82 -5.00
N LYS A 77 6.89 8.61 -5.62
CA LYS A 77 6.03 9.70 -6.14
C LYS A 77 5.41 10.56 -5.04
N MET A 78 5.32 10.08 -3.80
CA MET A 78 4.84 10.88 -2.67
C MET A 78 5.86 11.87 -2.11
N LEU A 79 7.16 11.67 -2.34
CA LEU A 79 8.22 12.50 -1.76
C LEU A 79 8.07 14.01 -2.02
N PRO A 80 7.76 14.47 -3.26
CA PRO A 80 7.58 15.90 -3.51
C PRO A 80 6.45 16.51 -2.67
N PHE A 81 5.42 15.74 -2.33
CA PHE A 81 4.30 16.20 -1.53
C PHE A 81 4.63 16.25 -0.05
N PHE A 82 5.42 15.30 0.46
CA PHE A 82 5.96 15.40 1.82
C PHE A 82 6.86 16.64 1.96
N ALA A 83 7.64 16.97 0.93
CA ALA A 83 8.43 18.21 0.87
C ALA A 83 7.56 19.46 0.88
N ALA A 84 6.56 19.51 0.00
CA ALA A 84 5.65 20.65 -0.12
C ALA A 84 4.84 20.91 1.17
N THR A 85 4.54 19.87 1.95
CA THR A 85 3.76 19.95 3.20
C THR A 85 4.62 20.10 4.46
N GLY A 86 5.95 20.14 4.33
CA GLY A 86 6.87 20.32 5.45
C GLY A 86 7.09 19.07 6.30
N HIS A 87 6.73 17.89 5.80
CA HIS A 87 6.92 16.61 6.49
C HIS A 87 8.32 16.02 6.27
N ASN A 88 9.35 16.76 6.70
CA ASN A 88 10.76 16.42 6.46
C ASN A 88 11.16 15.01 6.95
N ASN A 89 10.63 14.58 8.10
CA ASN A 89 10.90 13.25 8.63
C ASN A 89 10.38 12.16 7.69
N TYR A 90 9.18 12.33 7.12
CA TYR A 90 8.61 11.37 6.16
C TYR A 90 9.36 11.36 4.85
N ILE A 91 9.87 12.50 4.36
CA ILE A 91 10.73 12.54 3.18
C ILE A 91 11.98 11.71 3.41
N ASN A 92 12.71 12.01 4.49
CA ASN A 92 14.01 11.39 4.77
C ASN A 92 13.86 9.89 4.98
N SER A 93 12.89 9.46 5.79
CA SER A 93 12.65 8.04 6.04
C SER A 93 12.17 7.31 4.79
N SER A 94 11.22 7.88 4.04
CA SER A 94 10.69 7.25 2.82
C SER A 94 11.72 7.18 1.71
N TYR A 95 12.56 8.21 1.57
CA TYR A 95 13.65 8.22 0.59
C TYR A 95 14.69 7.15 0.91
N LEU A 96 15.16 7.09 2.16
CA LEU A 96 16.10 6.08 2.61
C LEU A 96 15.51 4.67 2.47
N TYR A 97 14.24 4.50 2.83
CA TYR A 97 13.51 3.25 2.64
C TYR A 97 13.51 2.81 1.18
N VAL A 98 13.10 3.66 0.23
CA VAL A 98 13.08 3.31 -1.20
C VAL A 98 14.48 2.95 -1.70
N GLN A 99 15.52 3.68 -1.29
CA GLN A 99 16.90 3.35 -1.65
C GLN A 99 17.30 1.95 -1.16
N ASN A 100 17.02 1.65 0.12
CA ASN A 100 17.34 0.35 0.70
C ASN A 100 16.56 -0.77 0.00
N MET A 101 15.29 -0.54 -0.32
CA MET A 101 14.46 -1.52 -0.99
C MET A 101 14.88 -1.79 -2.44
N VAL A 102 15.45 -0.80 -3.13
CA VAL A 102 16.07 -1.01 -4.46
C VAL A 102 17.36 -1.82 -4.34
N LYS A 103 18.20 -1.53 -3.34
CA LYS A 103 19.45 -2.28 -3.09
C LYS A 103 19.20 -3.71 -2.60
N LEU A 104 18.04 -3.96 -1.99
CA LEU A 104 17.64 -5.28 -1.49
C LEU A 104 17.73 -6.38 -2.56
N ALA A 105 17.48 -6.06 -3.82
CA ALA A 105 17.62 -6.99 -4.94
C ALA A 105 19.04 -7.57 -5.08
N VAL A 106 20.07 -6.83 -4.64
CA VAL A 106 21.47 -7.25 -4.67
C VAL A 106 21.89 -7.79 -3.30
N GLU A 107 21.53 -7.10 -2.22
CA GLU A 107 21.96 -7.41 -0.86
C GLU A 107 21.30 -8.66 -0.29
N ASN A 108 20.01 -8.90 -0.61
CA ASN A 108 19.28 -10.07 -0.14
C ASN A 108 18.17 -10.47 -1.13
N LYS A 109 18.57 -11.28 -2.13
CA LYS A 109 17.67 -11.78 -3.18
C LYS A 109 16.46 -12.56 -2.63
N ASN A 110 16.65 -13.35 -1.57
CA ASN A 110 15.57 -14.15 -1.00
C ASN A 110 14.43 -13.27 -0.48
N VAL A 111 14.77 -12.23 0.30
CA VAL A 111 13.77 -11.29 0.82
C VAL A 111 13.14 -10.49 -0.33
N HIS A 112 13.94 -10.04 -1.29
CA HIS A 112 13.44 -9.34 -2.46
C HIS A 112 12.42 -10.18 -3.26
N GLU A 113 12.71 -11.46 -3.49
CA GLU A 113 11.78 -12.40 -4.14
C GLU A 113 10.50 -12.59 -3.32
N LYS A 114 10.59 -12.73 -1.99
CA LYS A 114 9.41 -12.77 -1.11
C LYS A 114 8.55 -11.52 -1.25
N PHE A 115 9.17 -10.33 -1.32
CA PHE A 115 8.45 -9.07 -1.50
C PHE A 115 7.77 -8.97 -2.86
N LEU A 116 8.45 -9.37 -3.94
CA LEU A 116 7.87 -9.45 -5.27
C LEU A 116 6.68 -10.43 -5.34
N ASN A 117 6.71 -11.51 -4.55
CA ASN A 117 5.59 -12.44 -4.39
C ASN A 117 4.47 -11.88 -3.48
N GLY A 118 4.55 -10.62 -3.07
CA GLY A 118 3.54 -9.94 -2.27
C GLY A 118 3.54 -10.31 -0.80
N LEU A 119 4.63 -10.85 -0.26
CA LEU A 119 4.77 -11.18 1.16
C LEU A 119 5.23 -9.98 2.01
N HIS A 120 5.35 -8.78 1.43
CA HIS A 120 5.54 -7.54 2.20
C HIS A 120 4.24 -7.07 2.89
N VAL A 121 3.09 -7.66 2.52
CA VAL A 121 1.79 -7.44 3.18
C VAL A 121 1.27 -8.74 3.78
N GLY A 122 0.62 -8.64 4.93
CA GLY A 122 -0.08 -9.75 5.54
C GLY A 122 -1.49 -9.90 4.96
N ARG A 123 -1.96 -11.15 4.85
CA ARG A 123 -3.32 -11.49 4.42
C ARG A 123 -3.92 -12.51 5.39
N ARG A 124 -5.17 -12.30 5.81
CA ARG A 124 -5.93 -13.29 6.60
C ARG A 124 -6.81 -14.21 5.75
N THR A 125 -7.04 -13.82 4.50
CA THR A 125 -7.87 -14.55 3.54
C THR A 125 -7.24 -14.48 2.16
N ASP A 126 -7.49 -15.47 1.32
CA ASP A 126 -6.98 -15.55 -0.07
C ASP A 126 -7.66 -14.58 -1.06
N LYS A 127 -8.34 -13.55 -0.56
CA LYS A 127 -8.96 -12.52 -1.39
C LYS A 127 -7.87 -11.57 -1.92
N LEU A 128 -7.90 -11.30 -3.23
CA LEU A 128 -6.92 -10.44 -3.92
C LEU A 128 -6.73 -9.07 -3.25
N TRP A 129 -7.83 -8.45 -2.79
CA TRP A 129 -7.82 -7.11 -2.18
C TRP A 129 -7.78 -7.16 -0.65
N ALA A 130 -7.22 -8.20 -0.03
CA ALA A 130 -7.20 -8.36 1.44
C ALA A 130 -5.86 -8.06 2.10
N GLY A 131 -4.85 -7.60 1.35
CA GLY A 131 -3.54 -7.22 1.90
C GLY A 131 -3.64 -6.09 2.91
N LEU A 132 -2.84 -6.17 3.97
CA LEU A 132 -2.65 -5.12 4.97
C LEU A 132 -1.16 -5.02 5.30
N SER A 133 -0.69 -3.79 5.53
CA SER A 133 0.67 -3.59 6.06
C SER A 133 0.82 -4.31 7.39
N HIS A 134 2.02 -4.83 7.65
CA HIS A 134 2.33 -5.51 8.89
C HIS A 134 2.13 -4.60 10.11
N ASP A 135 2.46 -3.32 10.01
CA ASP A 135 2.19 -2.32 11.05
C ASP A 135 0.70 -2.23 11.39
N HIS A 136 -0.19 -2.16 10.40
CA HIS A 136 -1.63 -2.13 10.65
C HIS A 136 -2.12 -3.42 11.31
N ILE A 137 -1.57 -4.58 10.94
CA ILE A 137 -1.92 -5.86 11.57
C ILE A 137 -1.49 -5.85 13.03
N ILE A 138 -0.24 -5.48 13.31
CA ILE A 138 0.31 -5.40 14.67
C ILE A 138 -0.50 -4.42 15.51
N GLU A 139 -0.80 -3.23 15.00
CA GLU A 139 -1.57 -2.23 15.73
C GLU A 139 -3.00 -2.68 16.01
N GLN A 140 -3.69 -3.25 15.02
CA GLN A 140 -5.10 -3.61 15.14
C GLN A 140 -5.33 -4.88 15.95
N GLU A 141 -4.41 -5.83 15.90
CA GLU A 141 -4.54 -7.16 16.52
C GLU A 141 -3.73 -7.24 17.81
N LEU A 142 -2.42 -7.05 17.72
CA LEU A 142 -1.51 -7.26 18.84
C LEU A 142 -1.63 -6.12 19.87
N MET A 143 -1.53 -4.86 19.44
CA MET A 143 -1.62 -3.74 20.38
C MET A 143 -3.02 -3.59 20.98
N ARG A 144 -4.07 -4.01 20.26
CA ARG A 144 -5.43 -3.98 20.78
C ARG A 144 -5.67 -5.08 21.82
N SER A 145 -5.17 -6.30 21.60
CA SER A 145 -5.32 -7.40 22.58
C SER A 145 -4.53 -7.09 23.86
N MET A 146 -3.33 -6.50 23.72
CA MET A 146 -2.48 -6.06 24.83
C MET A 146 -3.05 -4.86 25.61
N LYS A 147 -4.04 -4.13 25.07
CA LYS A 147 -4.69 -2.98 25.71
C LYS A 147 -5.92 -3.37 26.55
N SER A 148 -6.03 -4.62 27.00
CA SER A 148 -6.98 -4.98 28.06
C SER A 148 -6.69 -4.16 29.35
N THR A 149 -7.71 -4.05 30.21
CA THR A 149 -7.90 -3.03 31.25
C THR A 149 -6.68 -2.76 32.14
N GLY A 150 -5.90 -1.73 31.79
CA GLY A 150 -4.79 -1.24 32.62
C GLY A 150 -3.59 -0.66 31.86
N GLY A 151 -3.54 -0.82 30.53
CA GLY A 151 -2.40 -0.40 29.70
C GLY A 151 -1.22 -1.37 29.76
N VAL A 152 -0.27 -1.18 28.85
CA VAL A 152 0.91 -2.06 28.63
C VAL A 152 1.85 -2.14 29.86
N THR A 153 1.63 -1.30 30.87
CA THR A 153 2.46 -1.18 32.07
C THR A 153 2.20 -2.24 33.13
N ARG A 154 1.11 -3.02 33.03
CA ARG A 154 0.79 -4.09 34.01
C ARG A 154 1.06 -5.48 33.42
N ARG A 155 2.23 -6.03 33.75
CA ARG A 155 2.70 -7.40 33.46
C ARG A 155 1.85 -8.55 34.08
N LYS A 156 0.58 -8.32 34.40
CA LYS A 156 -0.35 -9.32 34.93
C LYS A 156 -1.62 -9.28 34.09
N GLY A 157 -1.67 -10.12 33.06
CA GLY A 157 -2.86 -10.22 32.20
C GLY A 157 -2.65 -10.83 30.82
N MET A 158 -1.53 -11.51 30.51
CA MET A 158 -1.50 -12.37 29.32
C MET A 158 -2.34 -13.61 29.59
N GLU A 159 -3.64 -13.52 29.30
CA GLU A 159 -4.49 -14.70 29.19
C GLU A 159 -4.07 -15.53 27.97
N GLU A 160 -4.42 -16.81 28.00
CA GLU A 160 -3.99 -17.89 27.10
C GLU A 160 -4.16 -17.56 25.59
N ILE A 161 -5.11 -16.69 25.25
CA ILE A 161 -5.37 -16.20 23.89
C ILE A 161 -4.20 -15.35 23.35
N ASP A 162 -3.58 -14.51 24.18
CA ASP A 162 -2.42 -13.70 23.76
C ASP A 162 -1.19 -14.56 23.51
N ARG A 163 -1.04 -15.69 24.22
CA ARG A 163 0.04 -16.66 23.99
C ARG A 163 -0.18 -17.46 22.71
N LEU A 164 -1.43 -17.82 22.39
CA LEU A 164 -1.78 -18.49 21.15
C LEU A 164 -1.56 -17.59 19.93
N ASN A 165 -1.88 -16.30 20.03
CA ASN A 165 -1.62 -15.33 18.96
C ASN A 165 -0.12 -15.09 18.74
N LEU A 166 0.68 -15.00 19.81
CA LEU A 166 2.14 -14.93 19.70
C LEU A 166 2.75 -16.21 19.12
N GLY A 167 2.27 -17.38 19.52
CA GLY A 167 2.71 -18.67 18.95
C GLY A 167 2.36 -18.83 17.47
N PHE A 168 1.22 -18.28 17.03
CA PHE A 168 0.86 -18.25 15.62
C PHE A 168 1.80 -17.34 14.81
N ILE A 169 2.28 -16.23 15.39
CA ILE A 169 3.24 -15.33 14.74
C ILE A 169 4.64 -15.97 14.66
N GLU A 170 5.14 -16.59 15.73
CA GLU A 170 6.44 -17.28 15.73
C GLU A 170 6.50 -18.47 14.76
N THR A 171 5.37 -19.13 14.52
CA THR A 171 5.32 -20.33 13.66
C THR A 171 5.05 -20.01 12.19
N TYR A 172 4.45 -18.87 11.86
CA TYR A 172 3.96 -18.58 10.50
C TYR A 172 4.38 -17.24 9.90
N LEU A 173 4.99 -16.32 10.66
CA LEU A 173 5.35 -14.97 10.19
C LEU A 173 6.84 -14.60 10.34
N LEU A 174 7.66 -15.45 10.97
CA LEU A 174 9.14 -15.39 10.95
C LEU A 174 9.70 -16.52 10.09
#